data_AF-A0A3C1XCD4-F1
#
_entry.id   AF-A0A3C1XCD4-F1
#
_cell.length_a   1.000
_cell.length_b   1.000
_cell.length_c   1.000
_cell.angle_alpha   90.00
_cell.angle_beta   90.00
_cell.angle_gamma   90.00
#
_symmetry.space_group_name_H-M   'P 1'
#
loop_
_entity.id
_entity.type
_entity.pdbx_description
1 polymer ?
#
loop_
_entity_poly.entity_id
_entity_poly.type
_entity_poly.pdbx_seq_one_letter_code
_entity_poly.pdbx_strand_id
1 'polypeptide(L)'
;NFEKEYWDRVFEYFLAEYRAGRTPNPDVMCNKEIKFKAFLDYAMELGADYVATGHYARVTTDEDGTVHMLRGVDNNKDQTYFLSQLSQEQLKRTMFPLGHLEKPEVRAIAERAGLATAKKKDSTGICFIGEKNFKEFLTNYLPATSGKMMTLDGVEMGTHAGLMYYTIGQRGGLGIGGQQGQMTSEPWFVVGKDLSSNTLYVGQGFHHEHLYSDSLTASELSFTRTMPEEFDMHCTAKFRYRQEDTDVTIAVKRDKVTVKFAEPVRAITPGQAVVFYDGDECIGGALIDFAYKNGQIMQYQ
;
A
#
# COMPACT_ATOMS: atom_id res chain seq x y z
N ASN A 1 21.74 8.71 -12.60
CA ASN A 1 20.79 7.71 -13.12
C ASN A 1 20.70 6.62 -12.06
N PHE A 2 19.51 6.24 -11.63
CA PHE A 2 19.27 5.24 -10.55
C PHE A 2 18.55 3.97 -11.06
N GLU A 3 18.63 3.67 -12.35
CA GLU A 3 17.96 2.50 -12.95
C GLU A 3 18.36 1.18 -12.28
N LYS A 4 19.65 1.00 -11.97
CA LYS A 4 20.15 -0.21 -11.33
C LYS A 4 19.59 -0.36 -9.91
N GLU A 5 19.66 0.69 -9.11
CA GLU A 5 19.12 0.71 -7.75
C GLU A 5 17.61 0.49 -7.74
N TYR A 6 16.90 1.10 -8.69
CA TYR A 6 15.46 0.91 -8.84
C TYR A 6 15.12 -0.54 -9.18
N TRP A 7 15.84 -1.13 -10.13
CA TRP A 7 15.66 -2.52 -10.50
C TRP A 7 15.88 -3.44 -9.29
N ASP A 8 17.06 -3.35 -8.70
CA ASP A 8 17.51 -4.25 -7.62
C ASP A 8 16.65 -4.13 -6.35
N ARG A 9 16.22 -2.91 -5.99
CA ARG A 9 15.57 -2.67 -4.68
C ARG A 9 14.06 -2.51 -4.74
N VAL A 10 13.50 -2.12 -5.88
CA VAL A 10 12.05 -1.87 -6.02
C VAL A 10 11.41 -2.88 -6.95
N PHE A 11 11.99 -3.07 -8.13
CA PHE A 11 11.38 -3.93 -9.14
C PHE A 11 11.53 -5.42 -8.82
N GLU A 12 12.68 -5.86 -8.34
CA GLU A 12 12.87 -7.25 -7.91
C GLU A 12 11.98 -7.60 -6.72
N TYR A 13 11.84 -6.70 -5.74
CA TYR A 13 10.86 -6.80 -4.66
C TYR A 13 9.44 -6.97 -5.22
N PHE A 14 9.04 -6.09 -6.13
CA PHE A 14 7.71 -6.12 -6.75
C PHE A 14 7.41 -7.47 -7.42
N LEU A 15 8.38 -8.05 -8.15
CA LEU A 15 8.22 -9.37 -8.77
C LEU A 15 8.22 -10.50 -7.74
N ALA A 16 9.04 -10.40 -6.68
CA ALA A 16 9.10 -11.39 -5.60
C ALA A 16 7.78 -11.48 -4.83
N GLU A 17 7.13 -10.36 -4.54
CA GLU A 17 5.82 -10.31 -3.89
C GLU A 17 4.75 -11.03 -4.71
N TYR A 18 4.69 -10.80 -6.03
CA TYR A 18 3.75 -11.50 -6.89
C TYR A 18 4.03 -13.00 -6.98
N ARG A 19 5.31 -13.41 -7.00
CA ARG A 19 5.67 -14.84 -6.94
C ARG A 19 5.21 -15.49 -5.64
N ALA A 20 5.15 -14.72 -4.55
CA ALA A 20 4.63 -15.17 -3.27
C ALA A 20 3.09 -15.06 -3.15
N GLY A 21 2.37 -14.71 -4.22
CA GLY A 21 0.90 -14.58 -4.22
C GLY A 21 0.38 -13.27 -3.61
N ARG A 22 1.27 -12.40 -3.16
CA ARG A 22 0.98 -11.12 -2.48
C ARG A 22 0.75 -9.98 -3.47
N THR A 23 0.19 -8.87 -2.99
CA THR A 23 -0.02 -7.64 -3.78
C THR A 23 0.94 -6.55 -3.30
N PRO A 24 2.08 -6.30 -3.98
CA PRO A 24 3.08 -5.32 -3.55
C PRO A 24 2.58 -3.88 -3.58
N ASN A 25 3.21 -3.03 -2.77
CA ASN A 25 3.18 -1.58 -2.93
C ASN A 25 4.57 -1.05 -3.34
N PRO A 26 4.87 -0.93 -4.65
CA PRO A 26 6.19 -0.48 -5.12
C PRO A 26 6.48 1.00 -4.82
N ASP A 27 5.45 1.83 -4.59
CA ASP A 27 5.65 3.25 -4.30
C ASP A 27 6.21 3.46 -2.88
N VAL A 28 5.80 2.63 -1.92
CA VAL A 28 6.40 2.61 -0.56
C VAL A 28 7.90 2.28 -0.65
N MET A 29 8.25 1.22 -1.40
CA MET A 29 9.66 0.85 -1.58
C MET A 29 10.45 1.88 -2.38
N CYS A 30 9.86 2.50 -3.40
CA CYS A 30 10.48 3.58 -4.15
C CYS A 30 10.83 4.78 -3.26
N ASN A 31 9.94 5.15 -2.34
CA ASN A 31 10.24 6.21 -1.37
C ASN A 31 11.37 5.79 -0.43
N LYS A 32 11.28 4.60 0.18
CA LYS A 32 12.28 4.06 1.11
C LYS A 32 13.67 3.95 0.51
N GLU A 33 13.78 3.33 -0.68
CA GLU A 33 15.07 2.88 -1.24
C GLU A 33 15.67 3.81 -2.30
N ILE A 34 14.82 4.63 -2.95
CA ILE A 34 15.26 5.48 -4.06
C ILE A 34 15.15 6.95 -3.66
N LYS A 35 13.94 7.48 -3.41
CA LYS A 35 13.77 8.92 -3.20
C LYS A 35 14.41 9.43 -1.91
N PHE A 36 14.36 8.66 -0.83
CA PHE A 36 14.87 9.09 0.47
C PHE A 36 16.10 8.29 0.92
N LYS A 37 16.68 7.48 0.02
CA LYS A 37 17.95 6.81 0.23
C LYS A 37 18.92 7.15 -0.90
N ALA A 38 18.83 6.49 -2.07
CA ALA A 38 19.77 6.76 -3.16
C ALA A 38 19.83 8.24 -3.60
N PHE A 39 18.67 8.91 -3.74
CA PHE A 39 18.61 10.32 -4.08
C PHE A 39 19.04 11.23 -2.92
N LEU A 40 18.68 10.87 -1.68
CA LEU A 40 19.10 11.62 -0.50
C LEU A 40 20.63 11.57 -0.34
N ASP A 41 21.21 10.37 -0.36
CA ASP A 41 22.65 10.13 -0.25
C ASP A 41 23.40 10.92 -1.33
N TYR A 42 22.95 10.83 -2.59
CA TYR A 42 23.51 11.61 -3.70
C TYR A 42 23.40 13.12 -3.50
N ALA A 43 22.27 13.62 -2.99
CA ALA A 43 22.10 15.05 -2.72
C ALA A 43 23.03 15.53 -1.58
N MET A 44 23.23 14.72 -0.54
CA MET A 44 24.16 15.03 0.54
C MET A 44 25.61 15.06 0.04
N GLU A 45 26.00 14.16 -0.86
CA GLU A 45 27.32 14.18 -1.51
C GLU A 45 27.56 15.45 -2.34
N LEU A 46 26.50 16.02 -2.92
CA LEU A 46 26.55 17.32 -3.62
C LEU A 46 26.61 18.53 -2.66
N GLY A 47 26.58 18.30 -1.35
CA GLY A 47 26.60 19.34 -0.33
C GLY A 47 25.24 20.00 -0.08
N ALA A 48 24.13 19.33 -0.41
CA ALA A 48 22.80 19.81 -0.04
C ALA A 48 22.57 19.62 1.48
N ASP A 49 21.86 20.58 2.09
CA ASP A 49 21.42 20.47 3.48
C ASP A 49 20.13 19.64 3.61
N TYR A 50 19.23 19.75 2.61
CA TYR A 50 17.93 19.09 2.58
C TYR A 50 17.57 18.62 1.17
N VAL A 51 16.68 17.62 1.10
CA VAL A 51 15.95 17.26 -0.12
C VAL A 51 14.49 17.68 -0.01
N ALA A 52 13.97 18.33 -1.06
CA ALA A 52 12.56 18.69 -1.15
C ALA A 52 11.86 17.82 -2.19
N THR A 53 10.65 17.35 -1.88
CA THR A 53 9.83 16.59 -2.83
C THR A 53 8.41 17.17 -2.91
N GLY A 54 7.74 16.92 -4.03
CA GLY A 54 6.34 17.33 -4.23
C GLY A 54 5.32 16.43 -3.53
N HIS A 55 5.69 15.75 -2.43
CA HIS A 55 4.74 14.95 -1.66
C HIS A 55 3.84 15.85 -0.82
N TYR A 56 2.57 15.46 -0.71
CA TYR A 56 1.58 16.07 0.18
C TYR A 56 1.69 15.41 1.55
N ALA A 57 2.72 15.81 2.29
CA ALA A 57 2.96 15.45 3.68
C ALA A 57 3.57 16.66 4.39
N ARG A 58 3.60 16.68 5.72
CA ARG A 58 4.24 17.74 6.50
C ARG A 58 5.31 17.12 7.40
N VAL A 59 6.25 17.95 7.82
CA VAL A 59 7.17 17.63 8.91
C VAL A 59 7.11 18.75 9.95
N THR A 60 7.15 18.39 11.22
CA THR A 60 7.31 19.31 12.35
C THR A 60 8.49 18.85 13.19
N THR A 61 9.18 19.78 13.85
CA THR A 61 10.35 19.46 14.68
C THR A 61 10.09 19.93 16.10
N ASP A 62 10.28 19.03 17.05
CA ASP A 62 10.21 19.32 18.48
C ASP A 62 11.45 20.10 18.95
N GLU A 63 11.40 20.65 20.17
CA GLU A 63 12.53 21.40 20.76
C GLU A 63 13.80 20.55 20.90
N ASP A 64 13.65 19.23 21.08
CA ASP A 64 14.76 18.28 21.20
C ASP A 64 15.35 17.83 19.84
N GLY A 65 14.76 18.30 18.73
CA GLY A 65 15.18 17.96 17.37
C GLY A 65 14.54 16.68 16.80
N THR A 66 13.59 16.06 17.50
CA THR A 66 12.75 14.99 16.95
C THR A 66 11.85 15.54 15.85
N VAL A 67 11.67 14.79 14.76
CA VAL A 67 10.97 15.23 13.56
C VAL A 67 9.79 14.31 13.34
N HIS A 68 8.59 14.88 13.35
CA HIS A 68 7.34 14.15 13.21
C HIS A 68 6.83 14.31 11.79
N MET A 69 6.39 13.21 11.17
CA MET A 69 5.75 13.24 9.87
C MET A 69 4.24 13.37 10.05
N LEU A 70 3.65 14.42 9.51
CA LEU A 70 2.19 14.66 9.60
C LEU A 70 1.52 14.51 8.24
N ARG A 71 0.23 14.21 8.26
CA ARG A 71 -0.63 14.19 7.07
C ARG A 71 -0.54 15.51 6.30
N GLY A 72 -0.62 15.47 4.98
CA GLY A 72 -0.87 16.68 4.19
C GLY A 72 -2.26 17.26 4.52
N VAL A 73 -2.43 18.59 4.45
CA VAL A 73 -3.73 19.22 4.74
C VAL A 73 -4.84 18.81 3.76
N ASP A 74 -4.47 18.43 2.53
CA ASP A 74 -5.36 17.84 1.54
C ASP A 74 -5.50 16.33 1.77
N ASN A 75 -6.50 15.92 2.55
CA ASN A 75 -6.73 14.51 2.88
C ASN A 75 -6.93 13.60 1.66
N ASN A 76 -7.36 14.13 0.50
CA ASN A 76 -7.53 13.36 -0.73
C ASN A 76 -6.22 13.11 -1.47
N LYS A 77 -5.17 13.85 -1.09
CA LYS A 77 -3.82 13.81 -1.65
C LYS A 77 -2.75 13.48 -0.62
N ASP A 78 -3.06 13.41 0.67
CA ASP A 78 -2.15 13.00 1.75
C ASP A 78 -1.34 11.77 1.35
N GLN A 79 -0.02 11.91 1.34
CA GLN A 79 0.91 10.89 0.86
C GLN A 79 1.73 10.24 1.97
N THR A 80 1.45 10.54 3.24
CA THR A 80 2.10 9.88 4.39
C THR A 80 2.03 8.35 4.32
N TYR A 81 0.94 7.80 3.77
CA TYR A 81 0.78 6.35 3.55
C TYR A 81 1.94 5.75 2.74
N PHE A 82 2.46 6.47 1.73
CA PHE A 82 3.58 5.99 0.92
C PHE A 82 4.95 6.30 1.53
N LEU A 83 4.98 7.14 2.56
CA LEU A 83 6.18 7.61 3.24
C LEU A 83 6.37 6.92 4.62
N SER A 84 5.50 5.97 4.97
CA SER A 84 5.45 5.31 6.28
C SER A 84 6.73 4.58 6.70
N GLN A 85 7.63 4.33 5.75
CA GLN A 85 8.92 3.65 5.94
C GLN A 85 10.11 4.61 6.09
N LEU A 86 9.85 5.92 6.15
CA LEU A 86 10.91 6.90 6.36
C LEU A 86 11.39 6.89 7.81
N SER A 87 12.71 6.83 7.99
CA SER A 87 13.34 6.90 9.30
C SER A 87 13.52 8.34 9.77
N GLN A 88 13.78 8.49 11.08
CA GLN A 88 14.09 9.77 11.69
C GLN A 88 15.24 10.52 10.98
N GLU A 89 16.30 9.80 10.59
CA GLU A 89 17.45 10.39 9.92
C GLU A 89 17.12 10.89 8.50
N GLN A 90 16.22 10.20 7.80
CA GLN A 90 15.73 10.65 6.50
C GLN A 90 14.81 11.87 6.64
N LEU A 91 13.93 11.87 7.65
CA LEU A 91 13.00 12.98 7.91
C LEU A 91 13.73 14.27 8.29
N LYS A 92 14.80 14.19 9.11
CA LYS A 92 15.65 15.35 9.45
C LYS A 92 16.25 16.08 8.25
N ARG A 93 16.37 15.40 7.11
CA ARG A 93 16.95 15.96 5.87
C ARG A 93 15.90 16.19 4.78
N THR A 94 14.62 16.18 5.13
CA THR A 94 13.53 16.23 4.15
C THR A 94 12.64 17.46 4.32
N MET A 95 12.22 18.04 3.20
CA MET A 95 11.22 19.09 3.13
C MET A 95 10.03 18.68 2.25
N PHE A 96 8.83 19.06 2.67
CA PHE A 96 7.60 18.87 1.92
C PHE A 96 6.86 20.20 1.70
N PRO A 97 7.25 20.98 0.66
CA PRO A 97 6.69 22.32 0.45
C PRO A 97 5.19 22.34 0.15
N LEU A 98 4.62 21.22 -0.31
CA LEU A 98 3.20 21.11 -0.67
C LEU A 98 2.31 20.66 0.49
N GLY A 99 2.89 20.31 1.65
CA GLY A 99 2.15 19.73 2.78
C GLY A 99 1.03 20.60 3.34
N HIS A 100 1.12 21.91 3.15
CA HIS A 100 0.17 22.92 3.64
C HIS A 100 -0.73 23.48 2.54
N LEU A 101 -0.70 22.90 1.34
CA LEU A 101 -1.44 23.39 0.18
C LEU A 101 -2.40 22.31 -0.31
N GLU A 102 -3.61 22.73 -0.67
CA GLU A 102 -4.51 21.85 -1.41
C GLU A 102 -4.13 21.75 -2.88
N LYS A 103 -4.47 20.63 -3.53
CA LYS A 103 -4.14 20.43 -4.94
C LYS A 103 -4.61 21.56 -5.87
N PRO A 104 -5.82 22.14 -5.71
CA PRO A 104 -6.25 23.27 -6.53
C PRO A 104 -5.37 24.51 -6.33
N GLU A 105 -4.90 24.76 -5.11
CA GLU A 105 -4.02 25.88 -4.81
C GLU A 105 -2.65 25.72 -5.47
N VAL A 106 -2.07 24.52 -5.41
CA VAL A 106 -0.81 24.20 -6.12
C VAL A 106 -0.94 24.45 -7.63
N ARG A 107 -2.09 24.11 -8.22
CA ARG A 107 -2.37 24.39 -9.65
C ARG A 107 -2.46 25.89 -9.91
N ALA A 108 -3.17 26.64 -9.07
CA ALA A 108 -3.30 28.09 -9.20
C ALA A 108 -1.94 28.81 -9.05
N ILE A 109 -1.07 28.36 -8.15
CA ILE A 109 0.30 28.87 -8.02
C ILE A 109 1.09 28.62 -9.31
N ALA A 110 1.03 27.39 -9.84
CA ALA A 110 1.74 27.04 -11.07
C ALA A 110 1.25 27.85 -12.30
N GLU A 111 -0.07 28.09 -12.40
CA GLU A 111 -0.65 28.91 -13.47
C GLU A 111 -0.23 30.38 -13.35
N ARG A 112 -0.28 30.98 -12.15
CA ARG A 112 0.16 32.36 -11.91
C ARG A 112 1.64 32.55 -12.20
N ALA A 113 2.47 31.55 -11.92
CA ALA A 113 3.90 31.56 -12.21
C ALA A 113 4.24 31.24 -13.68
N GLY A 114 3.25 30.94 -14.53
CA GLY A 114 3.46 30.63 -15.94
C GLY A 114 4.22 29.32 -16.18
N LEU A 115 4.13 28.34 -15.27
CA LEU A 115 4.86 27.08 -15.40
C LEU A 115 4.25 26.20 -16.49
N ALA A 116 5.08 25.66 -17.38
CA ALA A 116 4.64 24.77 -18.46
C ALA A 116 3.89 23.51 -17.95
N THR A 117 4.16 23.09 -16.71
CA THR A 117 3.53 21.94 -16.06
C THR A 117 2.17 22.25 -15.42
N ALA A 118 1.72 23.52 -15.40
CA ALA A 118 0.53 23.95 -14.69
C ALA A 118 -0.74 23.16 -15.07
N LYS A 119 -0.89 22.81 -16.35
CA LYS A 119 -2.03 22.03 -16.88
C LYS A 119 -1.74 20.54 -17.12
N LYS A 120 -0.51 20.08 -16.84
CA LYS A 120 -0.13 18.66 -17.05
C LYS A 120 -0.91 17.78 -16.08
N LYS A 121 -1.62 16.76 -16.57
CA LYS A 121 -2.35 15.81 -15.71
C LYS A 121 -1.41 15.11 -14.73
N ASP A 122 -1.93 14.77 -13.55
CA ASP A 122 -1.21 13.96 -12.58
C ASP A 122 -0.96 12.56 -13.19
N SER A 123 0.22 11.98 -12.91
CA SER A 123 0.49 10.59 -13.28
C SER A 123 -0.45 9.66 -12.50
N THR A 124 -1.00 8.67 -13.18
CA THR A 124 -1.82 7.60 -12.59
C THR A 124 -1.12 6.27 -12.73
N GLY A 125 -1.23 5.40 -11.71
CA GLY A 125 -0.60 4.08 -11.72
C GLY A 125 0.87 4.10 -11.29
N ILE A 126 1.51 2.94 -11.39
CA ILE A 126 2.90 2.71 -10.94
C ILE A 126 3.87 3.36 -11.94
N CYS A 127 4.86 4.09 -11.42
CA CYS A 127 5.75 4.96 -12.22
C CYS A 127 6.39 4.28 -13.45
N PHE A 128 6.88 3.05 -13.33
CA PHE A 128 7.56 2.34 -14.45
C PHE A 128 6.61 1.68 -15.45
N ILE A 129 5.34 1.48 -15.08
CA ILE A 129 4.32 0.94 -16.01
C ILE A 129 3.76 2.07 -16.86
N GLY A 130 3.54 3.24 -16.24
CA GLY A 130 2.95 4.40 -16.90
C GLY A 130 1.53 4.11 -17.37
N GLU A 131 1.22 4.46 -18.61
CA GLU A 131 -0.12 4.27 -19.22
C GLU A 131 -0.31 2.87 -19.83
N LYS A 132 0.67 1.95 -19.69
CA LYS A 132 0.60 0.61 -20.29
C LYS A 132 -0.39 -0.29 -19.55
N ASN A 133 -0.90 -1.30 -20.25
CA ASN A 133 -1.75 -2.33 -19.66
C ASN A 133 -0.96 -3.13 -18.61
N PHE A 134 -1.42 -3.11 -17.35
CA PHE A 134 -0.76 -3.78 -16.23
C PHE A 134 -0.55 -5.29 -16.46
N LYS A 135 -1.55 -5.96 -17.04
CA LYS A 135 -1.51 -7.41 -17.29
C LYS A 135 -0.44 -7.75 -18.32
N GLU A 136 -0.41 -7.03 -19.43
CA GLU A 136 0.58 -7.18 -20.51
C GLU A 136 1.99 -6.81 -20.04
N PHE A 137 2.11 -5.82 -19.15
CA PHE A 137 3.39 -5.46 -18.56
C PHE A 137 3.96 -6.65 -17.76
N LEU A 138 3.16 -7.22 -16.85
CA LEU A 138 3.61 -8.26 -15.94
C LEU A 138 3.92 -9.59 -16.64
N THR A 139 3.25 -9.92 -17.77
CA THR A 139 3.57 -11.11 -18.57
C THR A 139 4.98 -11.14 -19.11
N ASN A 140 5.65 -9.99 -19.25
CA ASN A 140 7.03 -9.92 -19.73
C ASN A 140 8.04 -10.39 -18.66
N TYR A 141 7.62 -10.48 -17.40
CA TYR A 141 8.51 -10.74 -16.27
C TYR A 141 8.12 -11.97 -15.45
N LEU A 142 6.82 -12.30 -15.40
CA LEU A 142 6.31 -13.47 -14.69
C LEU A 142 5.46 -14.33 -15.63
N PRO A 143 5.69 -15.66 -15.67
CA PRO A 143 4.84 -16.55 -16.43
C PRO A 143 3.42 -16.53 -15.85
N ALA A 144 2.43 -16.37 -16.72
CA ALA A 144 1.03 -16.44 -16.34
C ALA A 144 0.54 -17.88 -16.29
N THR A 145 0.39 -18.43 -15.08
CA THR A 145 -0.15 -19.77 -14.87
C THR A 145 -1.66 -19.69 -14.64
N SER A 146 -2.45 -20.05 -15.64
CA SER A 146 -3.91 -20.14 -15.49
C SER A 146 -4.29 -21.25 -14.49
N GLY A 147 -5.37 -21.01 -13.76
CA GLY A 147 -5.89 -21.92 -12.74
C GLY A 147 -7.40 -21.79 -12.60
N LYS A 148 -7.98 -22.44 -11.59
CA LYS A 148 -9.42 -22.51 -11.39
C LYS A 148 -9.96 -21.35 -10.56
N MET A 149 -11.12 -20.83 -10.93
CA MET A 149 -11.92 -19.98 -10.05
C MET A 149 -12.95 -20.84 -9.34
N MET A 150 -13.03 -20.74 -8.02
CA MET A 150 -13.92 -21.56 -7.20
C MET A 150 -14.71 -20.68 -6.22
N THR A 151 -15.93 -21.07 -5.87
CA THR A 151 -16.59 -20.55 -4.66
C THR A 151 -16.03 -21.25 -3.42
N LEU A 152 -16.25 -20.69 -2.24
CA LEU A 152 -15.86 -21.34 -0.98
C LEU A 152 -16.65 -22.63 -0.71
N ASP A 153 -17.83 -22.79 -1.33
CA ASP A 153 -18.64 -24.01 -1.29
C ASP A 153 -18.16 -25.08 -2.28
N GLY A 154 -17.07 -24.84 -3.01
CA GLY A 154 -16.45 -25.80 -3.93
C GLY A 154 -17.06 -25.83 -5.34
N VAL A 155 -17.83 -24.81 -5.74
CA VAL A 155 -18.38 -24.71 -7.11
C VAL A 155 -17.35 -24.09 -8.04
N GLU A 156 -17.06 -24.74 -9.17
CA GLU A 156 -16.17 -24.20 -10.20
C GLU A 156 -16.88 -23.10 -11.01
N MET A 157 -16.26 -21.92 -11.07
CA MET A 157 -16.79 -20.70 -11.67
C MET A 157 -16.10 -20.34 -12.99
N GLY A 158 -15.13 -21.14 -13.43
CA GLY A 158 -14.35 -20.94 -14.65
C GLY A 158 -12.85 -20.90 -14.36
N THR A 159 -12.08 -20.23 -15.22
CA THR A 159 -10.62 -20.14 -15.11
C THR A 159 -10.16 -18.69 -14.94
N HIS A 160 -9.10 -18.48 -14.16
CA HIS A 160 -8.44 -17.18 -14.04
C HIS A 160 -7.17 -17.14 -14.90
N ALA A 161 -6.72 -15.93 -15.25
CA ALA A 161 -5.53 -15.75 -16.11
C ALA A 161 -4.17 -15.85 -15.38
N GLY A 162 -4.18 -16.18 -14.08
CA GLY A 162 -3.02 -16.13 -13.18
C GLY A 162 -3.30 -15.32 -11.91
N LEU A 163 -2.94 -15.83 -10.72
CA LEU A 163 -3.32 -15.26 -9.42
C LEU A 163 -2.76 -13.85 -9.18
N MET A 164 -1.64 -13.50 -9.80
CA MET A 164 -0.99 -12.19 -9.68
C MET A 164 -1.80 -11.05 -10.30
N TYR A 165 -2.81 -11.34 -11.14
CA TYR A 165 -3.69 -10.31 -11.73
C TYR A 165 -4.89 -9.94 -10.88
N TYR A 166 -5.02 -10.53 -9.71
CA TYR A 166 -6.17 -10.39 -8.85
C TYR A 166 -5.73 -9.90 -7.48
N THR A 167 -6.53 -9.07 -6.83
CA THR A 167 -6.28 -8.61 -5.46
C THR A 167 -7.50 -8.92 -4.60
N ILE A 168 -7.30 -9.19 -3.31
CA ILE A 168 -8.40 -9.48 -2.39
C ILE A 168 -9.40 -8.31 -2.38
N GLY A 169 -10.69 -8.63 -2.51
CA GLY A 169 -11.78 -7.67 -2.59
C GLY A 169 -11.98 -7.01 -3.96
N GLN A 170 -11.25 -7.41 -5.00
CA GLN A 170 -11.43 -6.95 -6.38
C GLN A 170 -12.76 -7.44 -6.97
N ARG A 171 -13.51 -6.53 -7.60
CA ARG A 171 -14.77 -6.85 -8.31
C ARG A 171 -14.57 -7.24 -9.79
N GLY A 172 -13.81 -6.44 -10.52
CA GLY A 172 -13.69 -6.53 -11.98
C GLY A 172 -12.70 -7.61 -12.45
N GLY A 173 -12.72 -7.92 -13.75
CA GLY A 173 -11.72 -8.80 -14.38
C GLY A 173 -11.90 -10.31 -14.17
N LEU A 174 -13.00 -10.73 -13.54
CA LEU A 174 -13.30 -12.13 -13.26
C LEU A 174 -13.97 -12.86 -14.43
N GLY A 175 -14.60 -12.13 -15.37
CA GLY A 175 -15.31 -12.76 -16.50
C GLY A 175 -16.55 -13.57 -16.10
N ILE A 176 -17.00 -13.45 -14.84
CA ILE A 176 -18.18 -14.15 -14.31
C ILE A 176 -19.41 -13.28 -14.60
N GLY A 177 -20.20 -13.69 -15.61
CA GLY A 177 -21.49 -13.09 -15.97
C GLY A 177 -22.65 -14.00 -15.56
N GLY A 178 -23.82 -13.40 -15.29
CA GLY A 178 -25.02 -14.04 -14.72
C GLY A 178 -25.23 -15.49 -15.12
N GLN A 179 -24.98 -16.40 -14.16
CA GLN A 179 -25.19 -17.83 -14.36
C GLN A 179 -26.68 -18.15 -14.22
N GLN A 180 -27.20 -19.03 -15.07
CA GLN A 180 -28.55 -19.57 -14.93
C GLN A 180 -28.68 -20.28 -13.57
N GLY A 181 -29.65 -19.85 -12.74
CA GLY A 181 -29.89 -20.42 -11.41
C GLY A 181 -29.31 -19.64 -10.22
N GLN A 182 -28.63 -18.50 -10.44
CA GLN A 182 -28.22 -17.63 -9.32
C GLN A 182 -29.43 -16.99 -8.64
N MET A 183 -29.47 -17.07 -7.30
CA MET A 183 -30.54 -16.49 -6.49
C MET A 183 -30.42 -14.97 -6.32
N THR A 184 -29.24 -14.38 -6.55
CA THR A 184 -29.00 -12.93 -6.37
C THR A 184 -28.28 -12.32 -7.57
N SER A 185 -28.56 -11.05 -7.83
CA SER A 185 -27.91 -10.24 -8.88
C SER A 185 -26.66 -9.51 -8.39
N GLU A 186 -26.11 -9.92 -7.25
CA GLU A 186 -24.97 -9.23 -6.64
C GLU A 186 -23.67 -9.48 -7.42
N PRO A 187 -22.77 -8.48 -7.49
CA PRO A 187 -21.51 -8.65 -8.20
C PRO A 187 -20.58 -9.62 -7.48
N TRP A 188 -19.72 -10.27 -8.26
CA TRP A 188 -18.68 -11.17 -7.79
C TRP A 188 -17.42 -10.40 -7.38
N PHE A 189 -16.74 -10.90 -6.35
CA PHE A 189 -15.49 -10.37 -5.83
C PHE A 189 -14.48 -11.50 -5.61
N VAL A 190 -13.19 -11.18 -5.68
CA VAL A 190 -12.11 -12.04 -5.18
C VAL A 190 -12.19 -12.08 -3.66
N VAL A 191 -12.52 -13.24 -3.09
CA VAL A 191 -12.65 -13.41 -1.64
C VAL A 191 -11.49 -14.20 -1.02
N GLY A 192 -10.61 -14.76 -1.85
CA GLY A 192 -9.44 -15.48 -1.39
C GLY A 192 -8.53 -15.92 -2.53
N LYS A 193 -7.36 -16.43 -2.16
CA LYS A 193 -6.37 -17.04 -3.06
C LYS A 193 -5.71 -18.21 -2.35
N ASP A 194 -5.33 -19.20 -3.14
CA ASP A 194 -4.48 -20.29 -2.71
C ASP A 194 -3.44 -20.56 -3.80
N LEU A 195 -2.22 -20.07 -3.56
CA LEU A 195 -1.08 -20.25 -4.46
C LEU A 195 -0.68 -21.73 -4.58
N SER A 196 -0.88 -22.54 -3.54
CA SER A 196 -0.47 -23.95 -3.52
C SER A 196 -1.31 -24.80 -4.48
N SER A 197 -2.61 -24.52 -4.56
CA SER A 197 -3.53 -25.18 -5.49
C SER A 197 -3.75 -24.38 -6.79
N ASN A 198 -3.16 -23.18 -6.91
CA ASN A 198 -3.41 -22.22 -7.98
C ASN A 198 -4.91 -21.94 -8.17
N THR A 199 -5.60 -21.65 -7.06
CA THR A 199 -7.05 -21.42 -7.02
C THR A 199 -7.37 -19.98 -6.63
N LEU A 200 -8.26 -19.35 -7.38
CA LEU A 200 -8.82 -18.04 -7.05
C LEU A 200 -10.22 -18.22 -6.45
N TYR A 201 -10.41 -17.80 -5.20
CA TYR A 201 -11.73 -17.88 -4.57
C TYR A 201 -12.55 -16.64 -4.88
N VAL A 202 -13.80 -16.85 -5.31
CA VAL A 202 -14.76 -15.80 -5.67
C VAL A 202 -16.06 -15.95 -4.89
N GLY A 203 -16.67 -14.82 -4.53
CA GLY A 203 -17.93 -14.77 -3.79
C GLY A 203 -18.76 -13.54 -4.15
N GLN A 204 -20.08 -13.63 -3.99
CA GLN A 204 -20.99 -12.52 -4.28
C GLN A 204 -21.16 -11.57 -3.09
N GLY A 205 -21.46 -10.31 -3.42
CA GLY A 205 -21.79 -9.29 -2.42
C GLY A 205 -20.56 -8.52 -1.95
N PHE A 206 -20.69 -7.19 -1.88
CA PHE A 206 -19.57 -6.34 -1.46
C PHE A 206 -19.14 -6.66 -0.04
N HIS A 207 -20.08 -7.02 0.83
CA HIS A 207 -19.88 -7.37 2.22
C HIS A 207 -19.74 -8.88 2.46
N HIS A 208 -19.29 -9.65 1.47
CA HIS A 208 -19.08 -11.10 1.62
C HIS A 208 -18.26 -11.40 2.88
N GLU A 209 -18.74 -12.31 3.71
CA GLU A 209 -18.20 -12.55 5.06
C GLU A 209 -16.71 -12.89 5.06
N HIS A 210 -16.26 -13.70 4.10
CA HIS A 210 -14.85 -14.08 3.94
C HIS A 210 -13.93 -12.91 3.48
N LEU A 211 -14.46 -11.72 3.25
CA LEU A 211 -13.64 -10.53 3.04
C LEU A 211 -13.30 -9.83 4.35
N TYR A 212 -13.92 -10.17 5.47
CA TYR A 212 -13.70 -9.48 6.73
C TYR A 212 -12.70 -10.21 7.60
N SER A 213 -11.79 -9.45 8.22
CA SER A 213 -10.76 -9.93 9.15
C SER A 213 -10.83 -9.11 10.43
N ASP A 214 -10.47 -9.68 11.56
CA ASP A 214 -10.46 -9.00 12.87
C ASP A 214 -9.04 -8.57 13.31
N SER A 215 -8.02 -9.12 12.66
CA SER A 215 -6.64 -8.82 12.96
C SER A 215 -5.71 -9.14 11.79
N LEU A 216 -4.47 -8.65 11.86
CA LEU A 216 -3.39 -8.99 10.95
C LEU A 216 -2.06 -9.13 11.68
N THR A 217 -1.11 -9.78 11.02
CA THR A 217 0.32 -9.70 11.34
C THR A 217 1.05 -8.99 10.20
N ALA A 218 2.08 -8.23 10.56
CA ALA A 218 2.91 -7.51 9.61
C ALA A 218 4.39 -7.54 10.00
N SER A 219 5.24 -7.45 8.98
CA SER A 219 6.70 -7.46 9.06
C SER A 219 7.27 -6.21 8.40
N GLU A 220 8.60 -6.09 8.33
CA GLU A 220 9.28 -4.89 7.77
C GLU A 220 8.84 -3.60 8.50
N LEU A 221 8.71 -3.70 9.82
CA LEU A 221 8.26 -2.61 10.67
C LEU A 221 9.25 -1.44 10.64
N SER A 222 8.73 -0.24 10.43
CA SER A 222 9.48 1.00 10.46
C SER A 222 8.68 2.06 11.20
N PHE A 223 9.36 2.79 12.09
CA PHE A 223 8.81 3.95 12.78
C PHE A 223 9.59 5.20 12.42
N THR A 224 8.90 6.33 12.39
CA THR A 224 9.48 7.65 12.08
C THR A 224 10.44 8.11 13.16
N ARG A 225 10.34 7.59 14.38
CA ARG A 225 11.23 7.83 15.51
C ARG A 225 11.59 6.53 16.23
N THR A 226 12.59 6.59 17.11
CA THR A 226 12.96 5.45 17.97
C THR A 226 11.80 5.08 18.88
N MET A 227 11.44 3.80 18.89
CA MET A 227 10.39 3.22 19.72
C MET A 227 10.94 2.04 20.54
N PRO A 228 10.33 1.66 21.67
CA PRO A 228 10.70 0.45 22.41
C PRO A 228 10.59 -0.81 21.54
N GLU A 229 11.40 -1.83 21.84
CA GLU A 229 11.35 -3.11 21.12
C GLU A 229 10.03 -3.89 21.35
N GLU A 230 9.37 -3.66 22.49
CA GLU A 230 8.11 -4.31 22.84
C GLU A 230 7.19 -3.28 23.50
N PHE A 231 6.02 -3.07 22.91
CA PHE A 231 4.99 -2.17 23.44
C PHE A 231 3.63 -2.42 22.78
N ASP A 232 2.59 -2.03 23.50
CA ASP A 232 1.23 -1.97 22.99
C ASP A 232 0.79 -0.52 22.84
N MET A 233 0.02 -0.22 21.80
CA MET A 233 -0.48 1.14 21.56
C MET A 233 -1.85 1.09 20.89
N HIS A 234 -2.77 1.91 21.38
CA HIS A 234 -4.01 2.23 20.67
C HIS A 234 -3.74 3.39 19.71
N CYS A 235 -4.11 3.22 18.45
CA CYS A 235 -3.95 4.24 17.41
C CYS A 235 -4.95 3.96 16.28
N THR A 236 -4.83 4.69 15.18
CA THR A 236 -5.55 4.35 13.95
C THR A 236 -4.61 3.77 12.90
N ALA A 237 -5.16 3.03 11.93
CA ALA A 237 -4.40 2.51 10.81
C ALA A 237 -5.12 2.61 9.47
N LYS A 238 -4.33 2.77 8.40
CA LYS A 238 -4.76 2.55 7.01
C LYS A 238 -4.13 1.27 6.47
N PHE A 239 -4.92 0.46 5.79
CA PHE A 239 -4.46 -0.79 5.15
C PHE A 239 -4.36 -0.67 3.63
N ARG A 240 -4.92 0.41 3.08
CA ARG A 240 -4.87 0.80 1.67
C ARG A 240 -4.86 2.32 1.55
N TYR A 241 -4.21 2.83 0.51
CA TYR A 241 -4.23 4.24 0.20
C TYR A 241 -5.66 4.73 -0.06
N ARG A 242 -6.04 5.87 0.55
CA ARG A 242 -7.39 6.47 0.53
C ARG A 242 -8.48 5.69 1.26
N GLN A 243 -8.13 4.66 2.01
CA GLN A 243 -9.04 4.15 3.03
C GLN A 243 -9.18 5.20 4.15
N GLU A 244 -10.36 5.27 4.76
CA GLU A 244 -10.53 5.91 6.06
C GLU A 244 -9.71 5.20 7.13
N ASP A 245 -9.38 5.94 8.17
CA ASP A 245 -8.66 5.42 9.32
C ASP A 245 -9.53 4.40 10.06
N THR A 246 -8.92 3.33 10.54
CA THR A 246 -9.58 2.31 11.36
C THR A 246 -8.94 2.31 12.74
N ASP A 247 -9.74 2.31 13.80
CA ASP A 247 -9.25 2.15 15.17
C ASP A 247 -8.62 0.76 15.36
N VAL A 248 -7.41 0.75 15.90
CA VAL A 248 -6.64 -0.48 16.11
C VAL A 248 -5.88 -0.45 17.43
N THR A 249 -5.57 -1.65 17.92
CA THR A 249 -4.52 -1.85 18.93
C THR A 249 -3.37 -2.61 18.29
N ILE A 250 -2.18 -2.03 18.31
CA ILE A 250 -0.95 -2.68 17.86
C ILE A 250 -0.21 -3.27 19.05
N ALA A 251 0.33 -4.47 18.88
CA ALA A 251 1.25 -5.11 19.79
C ALA A 251 2.54 -5.38 19.02
N VAL A 252 3.59 -4.62 19.34
CA VAL A 252 4.91 -4.71 18.69
C VAL A 252 5.79 -5.63 19.51
N LYS A 253 6.49 -6.52 18.81
CA LYS A 253 7.53 -7.37 19.38
C LYS A 253 8.69 -7.51 18.41
N ARG A 254 9.77 -6.80 18.70
CA ARG A 254 10.96 -6.65 17.85
C ARG A 254 10.60 -6.12 16.46
N ASP A 255 10.69 -6.98 15.46
CA ASP A 255 10.52 -6.68 14.03
C ASP A 255 9.10 -6.99 13.51
N LYS A 256 8.22 -7.49 14.38
CA LYS A 256 6.85 -7.90 14.04
C LYS A 256 5.82 -7.09 14.81
N VAL A 257 4.68 -6.90 14.16
CA VAL A 257 3.51 -6.27 14.77
C VAL A 257 2.28 -7.12 14.55
N THR A 258 1.51 -7.32 15.62
CA THR A 258 0.13 -7.81 15.53
C THR A 258 -0.79 -6.62 15.65
N VAL A 259 -1.76 -6.51 14.74
CA VAL A 259 -2.72 -5.40 14.72
C VAL A 259 -4.10 -6.00 14.90
N LYS A 260 -4.79 -5.62 15.98
CA LYS A 260 -6.18 -5.98 16.24
C LYS A 260 -7.08 -4.81 15.87
N PHE A 261 -8.14 -5.06 15.13
CA PHE A 261 -9.06 -4.02 14.70
C PHE A 261 -10.19 -3.87 15.73
N ALA A 262 -10.64 -2.64 15.98
CA ALA A 262 -11.81 -2.40 16.81
C ALA A 262 -13.09 -2.99 16.18
N GLU A 263 -13.19 -2.90 14.85
CA GLU A 263 -14.24 -3.50 14.04
C GLU A 263 -13.64 -4.33 12.89
N PRO A 264 -14.31 -5.39 12.42
CA PRO A 264 -13.81 -6.19 11.30
C PRO A 264 -13.53 -5.35 10.05
N VAL A 265 -12.36 -5.52 9.45
CA VAL A 265 -11.92 -4.76 8.28
C VAL A 265 -12.01 -5.59 7.01
N ARG A 266 -12.54 -4.98 5.96
CA ARG A 266 -12.72 -5.61 4.65
C ARG A 266 -11.41 -5.67 3.86
N ALA A 267 -11.13 -6.84 3.30
CA ALA A 267 -10.12 -7.13 2.29
C ALA A 267 -8.71 -6.66 2.66
N ILE A 268 -8.29 -7.00 3.88
CA ILE A 268 -6.87 -6.97 4.26
C ILE A 268 -6.09 -7.83 3.27
N THR A 269 -5.04 -7.25 2.68
CA THR A 269 -4.36 -7.83 1.53
C THR A 269 -2.87 -8.01 1.85
N PRO A 270 -2.36 -9.25 1.89
CA PRO A 270 -0.93 -9.51 2.05
C PRO A 270 -0.07 -8.77 1.00
N GLY A 271 1.06 -8.20 1.43
CA GLY A 271 1.99 -7.38 0.64
C GLY A 271 1.64 -5.89 0.54
N GLN A 272 0.41 -5.49 0.93
CA GLN A 272 0.08 -4.07 1.10
C GLN A 272 0.69 -3.53 2.39
N ALA A 273 0.79 -2.20 2.48
CA ALA A 273 1.26 -1.54 3.68
C ALA A 273 0.13 -1.38 4.70
N VAL A 274 0.45 -1.58 5.98
CA VAL A 274 -0.31 -1.04 7.11
C VAL A 274 0.42 0.17 7.65
N VAL A 275 -0.27 1.29 7.84
CA VAL A 275 0.32 2.56 8.26
C VAL A 275 -0.41 3.06 9.49
N PHE A 276 0.34 3.40 10.54
CA PHE A 276 -0.16 3.76 11.86
C PHE A 276 -0.17 5.27 12.06
N TYR A 277 -1.25 5.78 12.66
CA TYR A 277 -1.46 7.20 12.87
C TYR A 277 -1.96 7.51 14.29
N ASP A 278 -1.41 8.58 14.87
CA ASP A 278 -1.92 9.20 16.11
C ASP A 278 -2.45 10.59 15.73
N GLY A 279 -3.77 10.68 15.51
CA GLY A 279 -4.39 11.83 14.89
C GLY A 279 -3.79 12.16 13.52
N ASP A 280 -3.11 13.31 13.44
CA ASP A 280 -2.46 13.80 12.22
C ASP A 280 -1.05 13.23 12.01
N GLU A 281 -0.43 12.65 13.04
CA GLU A 281 0.93 12.11 12.95
C GLU A 281 0.93 10.72 12.32
N CYS A 282 1.76 10.53 11.30
CA CYS A 282 2.12 9.22 10.78
C CYS A 282 3.30 8.68 11.60
N ILE A 283 3.04 7.69 12.44
CA ILE A 283 4.01 7.13 13.39
C ILE A 283 4.95 6.14 12.67
N GLY A 284 4.47 5.49 11.62
CA GLY A 284 5.23 4.48 10.88
C GLY A 284 4.34 3.51 10.13
N GLY A 285 4.90 2.36 9.75
CA GLY A 285 4.15 1.31 9.08
C GLY A 285 4.94 0.02 8.90
N ALA A 286 4.26 -0.96 8.31
CA ALA A 286 4.77 -2.30 8.08
C ALA A 286 4.14 -2.88 6.80
N LEU A 287 4.60 -4.05 6.36
CA LEU A 287 4.00 -4.82 5.27
C LEU A 287 3.15 -5.95 5.83
N ILE A 288 1.91 -6.04 5.35
CA ILE A 288 0.93 -7.04 5.83
C ILE A 288 1.38 -8.43 5.38
N ASP A 289 1.58 -9.34 6.32
CA ASP A 289 1.94 -10.73 6.05
C ASP A 289 0.70 -11.60 5.90
N PHE A 290 -0.19 -11.53 6.89
CA PHE A 290 -1.37 -12.38 7.01
C PHE A 290 -2.54 -11.64 7.65
N ALA A 291 -3.75 -11.95 7.23
CA ALA A 291 -4.97 -11.53 7.89
C ALA A 291 -5.58 -12.70 8.66
N TYR A 292 -6.29 -12.42 9.75
CA TYR A 292 -6.92 -13.43 10.59
C TYR A 292 -8.38 -13.07 10.87
N LYS A 293 -9.18 -14.10 11.14
CA LYS A 293 -10.54 -13.99 11.66
C LYS A 293 -10.76 -15.10 12.68
N ASN A 294 -11.22 -14.74 13.87
CA ASN A 294 -11.44 -15.65 15.00
C ASN A 294 -10.20 -16.52 15.31
N GLY A 295 -9.00 -15.93 15.18
CA GLY A 295 -7.72 -16.63 15.40
C GLY A 295 -7.29 -17.59 14.28
N GLN A 296 -8.04 -17.68 13.18
CA GLN A 296 -7.68 -18.47 12.01
C GLN A 296 -7.16 -17.57 10.90
N ILE A 297 -6.12 -18.03 10.20
CA ILE A 297 -5.55 -17.36 9.04
C ILE A 297 -6.58 -17.35 7.89
N MET A 298 -6.73 -16.20 7.24
CA MET A 298 -7.57 -16.08 6.05
C MET A 298 -6.85 -16.62 4.82
N GLN A 299 -7.59 -17.33 3.96
CA GLN A 299 -7.06 -17.91 2.72
C GLN A 299 -6.88 -16.83 1.62
N TYR A 300 -5.88 -15.96 1.79
CA TYR A 300 -5.65 -14.77 0.94
C TYR A 300 -4.38 -14.83 0.07
N GLN A 301 -3.56 -15.87 0.21
CA GLN A 301 -2.36 -16.10 -0.60
C GLN A 301 -2.15 -17.58 -0.87
#